data_AF-A0A4P9YTF6-F1
#
_entry.id   AF-A0A4P9YTF6-F1
#
_cell.length_a   1.000
_cell.length_b   1.000
_cell.length_c   1.000
_cell.angle_alpha   90.00
_cell.angle_beta   90.00
_cell.angle_gamma   90.00
#
_symmetry.space_group_name_H-M   'P 1'
#
loop_
_entity.id
_entity.type
_entity.pdbx_description
1 polymer ?
#
loop_
_entity_poly.entity_id
_entity_poly.type
_entity_poly.pdbx_seq_one_letter_code
_entity_poly.pdbx_strand_id
1 'polypeptide(L)'
;MLSLRHRRQMTAEQVYRVKNEETLRRSTYDFRSHGGTAHEGTQDDFVVEGRRVKRLALYDKHLRAFQYGSALDAVLSGKYEPVTVVSLLQELIHRGALRTAVSRRDDVALEPLLKFITKYIRQPRYASTLTLVAEMVLDIYEAVLAESSLMAKLLHKLHAIIHMEVRQQQELTCVMGALEMVLSMSMLSNAASHRESMTAAAQEDAVEPSPAVMKTNA
;
A
#
# COMPACT_ATOMS: atom_id res chain seq x y z
N MET A 1 69.84 35.96 -33.83
CA MET A 1 68.43 35.62 -33.54
C MET A 1 68.37 34.74 -32.30
N LEU A 2 68.24 35.31 -31.10
CA LEU A 2 67.89 34.56 -29.88
C LEU A 2 66.74 35.28 -29.19
N SER A 3 65.56 34.66 -29.21
CA SER A 3 64.35 35.14 -28.55
C SER A 3 64.42 34.80 -27.05
N LEU A 4 64.78 35.79 -26.23
CA LEU A 4 64.71 35.68 -24.77
C LEU A 4 63.25 35.73 -24.30
N ARG A 5 62.65 34.57 -24.06
CA ARG A 5 61.39 34.48 -23.32
C ARG A 5 61.66 34.87 -21.87
N HIS A 6 61.16 36.04 -21.45
CA HIS A 6 61.11 36.40 -20.04
C HIS A 6 60.26 35.39 -19.28
N ARG A 7 60.88 34.71 -18.30
CA ARG A 7 60.16 33.88 -17.34
C ARG A 7 59.36 34.82 -16.45
N ARG A 8 58.03 34.87 -16.62
CA ARG A 8 57.15 35.55 -15.66
C ARG A 8 57.37 34.90 -14.29
N GLN A 9 57.83 35.70 -13.33
CA GLN A 9 57.86 35.30 -11.93
C GLN A 9 56.45 35.51 -11.38
N MET A 10 55.78 34.42 -11.02
CA MET A 10 54.49 34.51 -10.32
C MET A 10 54.75 34.92 -8.88
N THR A 11 54.02 35.93 -8.41
CA THR A 11 54.06 36.39 -7.02
C THR A 11 53.60 35.27 -6.10
N ALA A 12 54.13 35.20 -4.87
CA ALA A 12 53.83 34.11 -3.93
C ALA A 12 52.32 33.88 -3.76
N GLU A 13 51.56 34.96 -3.66
CA GLU A 13 50.09 34.95 -3.53
C GLU A 13 49.36 34.29 -4.71
N GLN A 14 49.88 34.47 -5.94
CA GLN A 14 49.36 33.83 -7.14
C GLN A 14 49.69 32.34 -7.17
N VAL A 15 50.88 31.96 -6.68
CA VAL A 15 51.26 30.54 -6.51
C VAL A 15 50.38 29.86 -5.47
N TYR A 16 50.02 30.54 -4.37
CA TYR A 16 49.10 30.02 -3.37
C TYR A 16 47.68 29.83 -3.94
N ARG A 17 47.16 30.79 -4.71
CA ARG A 17 45.82 30.66 -5.34
C ARG A 17 45.76 29.56 -6.38
N VAL A 18 46.77 29.41 -7.24
CA VAL A 18 46.85 28.32 -8.22
C VAL A 18 46.93 26.96 -7.52
N LYS A 19 47.75 26.85 -6.46
CA LYS A 19 47.79 25.63 -5.63
C LYS A 19 46.45 25.33 -4.95
N ASN A 20 45.72 26.34 -4.50
CA ASN A 20 44.42 26.16 -3.84
C ASN A 20 43.30 25.85 -4.86
N GLU A 21 43.36 26.40 -6.07
CA GLU A 21 42.44 26.06 -7.17
C GLU A 21 42.69 24.64 -7.70
N GLU A 22 43.95 24.18 -7.71
CA GLU A 22 44.31 22.79 -8.00
C GLU A 22 43.80 21.81 -6.92
N THR A 23 43.81 22.18 -5.63
CA THR A 23 43.28 21.34 -4.55
C THR A 23 41.75 21.32 -4.48
N LEU A 24 41.07 22.34 -5.02
CA LEU A 24 39.61 22.46 -5.01
C LEU A 24 38.90 21.66 -6.12
N ARG A 25 39.64 21.02 -7.03
CA ARG A 25 39.06 20.27 -8.15
C ARG A 25 39.36 18.77 -8.12
N ARG A 26 39.52 18.17 -6.94
CA ARG A 26 39.57 16.72 -6.81
C ARG A 26 38.17 16.12 -6.79
N SER A 27 37.92 15.20 -7.72
CA SER A 27 36.73 14.35 -7.70
C SER A 27 36.59 13.65 -6.35
N THR A 28 35.35 13.43 -5.90
CA THR A 28 35.02 12.61 -4.72
C THR A 28 35.68 11.23 -4.70
N TYR A 29 36.09 10.72 -5.88
CA TYR A 29 36.82 9.46 -6.02
C TYR A 29 38.28 9.56 -5.56
N ASP A 30 38.99 10.62 -5.94
CA ASP A 30 40.40 10.83 -5.60
C ASP A 30 40.60 11.10 -4.11
N PHE A 31 39.68 11.84 -3.50
CA PHE A 31 39.69 12.11 -2.05
C PHE A 31 39.56 10.81 -1.23
N ARG A 32 38.75 9.87 -1.69
CA ARG A 32 38.49 8.62 -0.96
C ARG A 32 39.61 7.59 -1.12
N SER A 33 40.27 7.57 -2.28
CA SER A 33 41.37 6.66 -2.58
C SER A 33 42.71 7.11 -1.96
N HIS A 34 42.88 8.41 -1.68
CA HIS A 34 44.09 8.97 -1.07
C HIS A 34 43.97 9.22 0.44
N GLY A 35 43.07 8.52 1.13
CA GLY A 35 43.03 8.58 2.60
C GLY A 35 42.38 9.85 3.16
N GLY A 36 41.36 10.40 2.51
CA GLY A 36 40.56 11.54 3.02
C GLY A 36 39.82 11.30 4.34
N THR A 37 39.99 10.13 4.96
CA THR A 37 39.50 9.78 6.30
C THR A 37 40.62 9.72 7.35
N ALA A 38 41.86 10.06 7.00
CA ALA A 38 43.02 9.97 7.88
C ALA A 38 43.23 11.21 8.78
N HIS A 39 42.26 12.13 8.81
CA HIS A 39 42.24 13.17 9.83
C HIS A 39 41.64 12.59 11.12
N GLU A 40 42.50 12.30 12.09
CA GLU A 40 42.08 12.07 13.47
C GLU A 40 41.62 13.42 14.03
N GLY A 41 40.32 13.56 14.26
CA GLY A 41 39.71 14.79 14.76
C GLY A 41 40.36 15.21 16.07
N THR A 42 40.83 16.46 16.13
CA THR A 42 41.22 17.09 17.39
C THR A 42 39.96 17.33 18.23
N GLN A 43 40.08 17.45 19.56
CA GLN A 43 38.97 17.38 20.54
C GLN A 43 37.79 18.35 20.31
N ASP A 44 37.92 19.36 19.44
CA ASP A 44 36.89 20.35 19.11
C ASP A 44 36.22 20.16 17.72
N ASP A 45 36.47 19.05 17.03
CA ASP A 45 35.98 18.86 15.66
C ASP A 45 34.56 18.25 15.60
N PHE A 46 33.63 18.92 14.90
CA PHE A 46 32.24 18.47 14.77
C PHE A 46 32.07 17.53 13.58
N VAL A 47 32.08 16.22 13.83
CA VAL A 47 31.87 15.19 12.80
C VAL A 47 30.39 15.06 12.47
N VAL A 48 29.97 15.55 11.31
CA VAL A 48 28.63 15.29 10.78
C VAL A 48 28.56 13.84 10.30
N GLU A 49 27.77 12.99 10.97
CA GLU A 49 27.54 11.62 10.50
C GLU A 49 26.99 11.65 9.06
N GLY A 50 27.71 11.03 8.13
CA GLY A 50 27.26 10.89 6.75
C GLY A 50 25.91 10.17 6.70
N ARG A 51 24.89 10.85 6.17
CA ARG A 51 23.54 10.28 6.01
C ARG A 51 23.62 8.98 5.20
N ARG A 52 23.45 7.82 5.87
CA ARG A 52 23.42 6.51 5.21
C ARG A 52 22.25 6.46 4.23
N VAL A 53 22.56 6.42 2.93
CA VAL A 53 21.54 6.22 1.89
C VAL A 53 21.11 4.76 1.93
N LYS A 54 19.83 4.49 2.23
CA LYS A 54 19.27 3.14 2.16
C LYS A 54 19.45 2.60 0.74
N ARG A 55 20.05 1.41 0.61
CA ARG A 55 20.16 0.72 -0.67
C ARG A 55 18.75 0.38 -1.14
N LEU A 56 18.40 0.78 -2.36
CA LEU A 56 17.12 0.42 -2.98
C LEU A 56 17.00 -1.09 -3.11
N ALA A 57 15.80 -1.60 -2.87
CA ALA A 57 15.46 -3.00 -3.14
C ALA A 57 15.61 -3.28 -4.65
N LEU A 58 15.82 -4.56 -5.00
CA LEU A 58 16.01 -4.95 -6.40
C LEU A 58 14.79 -4.60 -7.25
N TYR A 59 13.58 -4.84 -6.75
CA TYR A 59 12.35 -4.49 -7.43
C TYR A 59 12.19 -2.98 -7.63
N ASP A 60 12.58 -2.15 -6.66
CA ASP A 60 12.55 -0.68 -6.79
C ASP A 60 13.49 -0.17 -7.89
N LYS A 61 14.65 -0.83 -8.06
CA LYS A 61 15.57 -0.50 -9.15
C LYS A 61 14.94 -0.81 -10.51
N HIS A 62 14.26 -1.95 -10.65
CA HIS A 62 13.56 -2.31 -11.87
C HIS A 62 12.37 -1.36 -12.16
N LEU A 63 11.63 -0.94 -11.12
CA LEU A 63 10.56 0.06 -11.27
C LEU A 63 11.11 1.42 -11.73
N ARG A 64 12.25 1.86 -11.20
CA ARG A 64 12.93 3.09 -11.68
C ARG A 64 13.43 2.97 -13.11
N ALA A 65 13.83 1.77 -13.53
CA ALA A 65 14.30 1.49 -14.88
C ALA A 65 13.16 1.20 -15.89
N PHE A 66 11.89 1.34 -15.49
CA PHE A 66 10.72 1.00 -16.31
C PHE A 66 10.67 -0.49 -16.75
N GLN A 67 11.37 -1.36 -16.02
CA GLN A 67 11.43 -2.80 -16.27
C GLN A 67 10.37 -3.53 -15.43
N TYR A 68 9.11 -3.37 -15.81
CA TYR A 68 7.98 -3.86 -15.00
C TYR A 68 7.90 -5.39 -14.89
N GLY A 69 8.23 -6.11 -15.97
CA GLY A 69 8.29 -7.57 -15.95
C GLY A 69 9.33 -8.07 -14.94
N SER A 70 10.57 -7.58 -15.04
CA SER A 70 11.65 -7.95 -14.12
C SER A 70 11.38 -7.54 -12.67
N ALA A 71 10.68 -6.42 -12.46
CA ALA A 71 10.26 -5.99 -11.12
C ALA A 71 9.31 -7.01 -10.48
N LEU A 72 8.31 -7.47 -11.25
CA LEU A 72 7.35 -8.46 -10.78
C LEU A 72 8.03 -9.83 -10.55
N ASP A 73 8.98 -10.24 -11.40
CA ASP A 73 9.76 -11.47 -11.18
C ASP A 73 10.65 -11.40 -9.93
N ALA A 74 11.30 -10.26 -9.71
CA ALA A 74 12.13 -10.04 -8.54
C ALA A 74 11.30 -10.19 -7.25
N VAL A 75 10.06 -9.70 -7.25
CA VAL A 75 9.18 -9.79 -6.08
C VAL A 75 8.54 -11.17 -5.89
N LEU A 76 8.19 -11.86 -6.97
CA LEU A 76 7.60 -13.20 -6.89
C LEU A 76 8.64 -14.29 -6.56
N SER A 77 9.89 -14.10 -6.98
CA SER A 77 11.00 -15.01 -6.65
C SER A 77 11.59 -14.77 -5.26
N GLY A 78 11.52 -13.52 -4.79
CA GLY A 78 12.01 -13.14 -3.46
C GLY A 78 11.09 -13.59 -2.32
N LYS A 79 11.68 -13.82 -1.16
CA LYS A 79 10.92 -14.01 0.10
C LYS A 79 10.53 -12.64 0.65
N TYR A 80 9.54 -12.01 0.04
CA TYR A 80 8.99 -10.74 0.49
C TYR A 80 7.68 -10.94 1.25
N GLU A 81 7.39 -10.03 2.17
CA GLU A 81 6.08 -9.95 2.81
C GLU A 81 4.98 -9.74 1.75
N PRO A 82 3.79 -10.35 1.91
CA PRO A 82 2.71 -10.24 0.93
C PRO A 82 2.26 -8.80 0.72
N VAL A 83 2.38 -7.95 1.76
CA VAL A 83 2.14 -6.51 1.68
C VAL A 83 3.02 -5.89 0.58
N THR A 84 4.31 -6.21 0.55
CA THR A 84 5.26 -5.66 -0.43
C THR A 84 4.90 -6.10 -1.85
N VAL A 85 4.47 -7.36 -2.01
CA VAL A 85 4.03 -7.90 -3.30
C VAL A 85 2.80 -7.17 -3.81
N VAL A 86 1.78 -7.02 -2.97
CA VAL A 86 0.54 -6.32 -3.32
C VAL A 86 0.80 -4.83 -3.57
N SER A 87 1.67 -4.19 -2.79
CA SER A 87 2.08 -2.80 -3.02
C SER A 87 2.72 -2.62 -4.41
N LEU A 88 3.60 -3.53 -4.83
CA LEU A 88 4.17 -3.48 -6.18
C LEU A 88 3.09 -3.66 -7.25
N LEU A 89 2.18 -4.62 -7.09
CA LEU A 89 1.07 -4.82 -8.02
C LEU A 89 0.20 -3.57 -8.12
N GLN A 90 -0.05 -2.90 -7.00
CA GLN A 90 -0.82 -1.66 -6.96
C GLN A 90 -0.09 -0.50 -7.64
N GLU A 91 1.23 -0.40 -7.49
CA GLU A 91 2.03 0.55 -8.27
C GLU A 91 1.98 0.27 -9.78
N LEU A 92 2.02 -1.01 -10.19
CA LEU A 92 1.89 -1.36 -11.61
C LEU A 92 0.52 -0.99 -12.18
N ILE A 93 -0.55 -1.16 -11.40
CA ILE A 93 -1.90 -0.70 -11.78
C ILE A 93 -1.93 0.82 -11.93
N HIS A 94 -1.41 1.55 -10.93
CA HIS A 94 -1.42 3.00 -10.94
C HIS A 94 -0.63 3.61 -12.11
N ARG A 95 0.44 2.91 -12.55
CA ARG A 95 1.25 3.32 -13.71
C ARG A 95 0.69 2.84 -15.06
N GLY A 96 -0.41 2.10 -15.08
CA GLY A 96 -0.94 1.46 -16.29
C GLY A 96 0.01 0.41 -16.90
N ALA A 97 0.96 -0.09 -16.11
CA ALA A 97 2.04 -0.97 -16.56
C ALA A 97 1.77 -2.45 -16.30
N LEU A 98 0.68 -2.78 -15.58
CA LEU A 98 0.33 -4.16 -15.24
C LEU A 98 0.14 -5.03 -16.48
N ARG A 99 -0.60 -4.53 -17.48
CA ARG A 99 -0.84 -5.26 -18.74
C ARG A 99 0.48 -5.59 -19.44
N THR A 100 1.39 -4.64 -19.52
CA THR A 100 2.71 -4.83 -20.14
C THR A 100 3.60 -5.78 -19.34
N ALA A 101 3.52 -5.74 -18.01
CA ALA A 101 4.29 -6.62 -17.13
C ALA A 101 3.84 -8.09 -17.23
N VAL A 102 2.54 -8.31 -17.47
CA VAL A 102 1.92 -9.63 -17.53
C VAL A 102 1.96 -10.22 -18.94
N SER A 103 1.72 -9.42 -20.00
CA SER A 103 1.53 -9.92 -21.39
C SER A 103 2.73 -10.63 -22.04
N ARG A 104 3.94 -10.50 -21.48
CA ARG A 104 5.18 -11.08 -22.05
C ARG A 104 5.71 -12.27 -21.24
N ARG A 105 4.81 -13.02 -20.59
CA ARG A 105 5.18 -14.11 -19.70
C ARG A 105 4.75 -15.46 -20.25
N ASP A 106 5.59 -16.46 -20.03
CA ASP A 106 5.29 -17.86 -20.26
C ASP A 106 4.48 -18.43 -19.09
N ASP A 107 3.78 -19.55 -19.32
CA ASP A 107 2.96 -20.24 -18.31
C ASP A 107 3.70 -20.51 -16.99
N VAL A 108 4.97 -20.91 -17.09
CA VAL A 108 5.83 -21.22 -15.93
C VAL A 108 6.15 -19.96 -15.12
N ALA A 109 6.34 -18.82 -15.80
CA ALA A 109 6.58 -17.54 -15.15
C ALA A 109 5.30 -16.91 -14.56
N LEU A 110 4.13 -17.30 -15.07
CA LEU A 110 2.82 -16.86 -14.59
C LEU A 110 2.34 -17.68 -13.38
N GLU A 111 2.76 -18.93 -13.26
CA GLU A 111 2.40 -19.83 -12.14
C GLU A 111 2.59 -19.22 -10.74
N PRO A 112 3.74 -18.59 -10.40
CA PRO A 112 3.92 -17.96 -9.09
C PRO A 112 2.91 -16.85 -8.80
N LEU A 113 2.54 -16.06 -9.82
CA LEU A 113 1.55 -14.99 -9.70
C LEU A 113 0.17 -15.56 -9.40
N LEU A 114 -0.28 -16.56 -10.17
CA LEU A 114 -1.58 -17.21 -9.94
C LEU A 114 -1.65 -17.92 -8.58
N LYS A 115 -0.57 -18.58 -8.16
CA LYS A 115 -0.47 -19.16 -6.81
C LYS A 115 -0.56 -18.11 -5.73
N PHE A 116 0.10 -16.97 -5.92
CA PHE A 116 0.02 -15.85 -4.98
C PHE A 116 -1.41 -15.31 -4.86
N ILE A 117 -2.08 -15.07 -6.00
CA ILE A 117 -3.48 -14.63 -6.03
C ILE A 117 -4.38 -15.63 -5.30
N THR A 118 -4.30 -16.91 -5.69
CA THR A 118 -5.12 -17.99 -5.10
C THR A 118 -4.94 -18.10 -3.58
N LYS A 119 -3.73 -17.82 -3.08
CA LYS A 119 -3.42 -17.87 -1.65
C LYS A 119 -3.97 -16.67 -0.87
N TYR A 120 -3.92 -15.46 -1.44
CA TYR A 120 -4.20 -14.21 -0.72
C TYR A 120 -5.54 -13.55 -1.09
N ILE A 121 -6.27 -14.05 -2.09
CA ILE A 121 -7.56 -13.47 -2.52
C ILE A 121 -8.62 -13.44 -1.43
N ARG A 122 -8.59 -14.40 -0.50
CA ARG A 122 -9.53 -14.47 0.64
C ARG A 122 -9.28 -13.39 1.71
N GLN A 123 -8.18 -12.65 1.62
CA GLN A 123 -7.86 -11.60 2.58
C GLN A 123 -8.51 -10.28 2.13
N PRO A 124 -9.47 -9.71 2.87
CA PRO A 124 -10.22 -8.52 2.43
C PRO A 124 -9.33 -7.32 2.10
N ARG A 125 -8.19 -7.19 2.80
CA ARG A 125 -7.20 -6.13 2.58
C ARG A 125 -6.58 -6.16 1.19
N TYR A 126 -6.43 -7.34 0.60
CA TYR A 126 -5.78 -7.53 -0.70
C TYR A 126 -6.76 -7.91 -1.81
N ALA A 127 -7.97 -8.31 -1.45
CA ALA A 127 -8.99 -8.82 -2.37
C ALA A 127 -9.25 -7.85 -3.54
N SER A 128 -9.46 -6.56 -3.28
CA SER A 128 -9.72 -5.57 -4.33
C SER A 128 -8.60 -5.50 -5.37
N THR A 129 -7.35 -5.35 -4.93
CA THR A 129 -6.19 -5.29 -5.81
C THR A 129 -5.96 -6.62 -6.53
N LEU A 130 -6.07 -7.75 -5.83
CA LEU A 130 -5.83 -9.07 -6.41
C LEU A 130 -6.92 -9.49 -7.40
N THR A 131 -8.17 -9.10 -7.19
CA THR A 131 -9.26 -9.34 -8.14
C THR A 131 -9.03 -8.59 -9.45
N LEU A 132 -8.60 -7.32 -9.40
CA LEU A 132 -8.24 -6.56 -10.60
C LEU A 132 -7.07 -7.20 -11.37
N VAL A 133 -6.06 -7.70 -10.64
CA VAL A 133 -4.95 -8.42 -11.27
C VAL A 133 -5.43 -9.73 -11.88
N ALA A 134 -6.31 -10.47 -11.20
CA ALA A 134 -6.87 -11.73 -11.70
C ALA A 134 -7.70 -11.52 -12.97
N GLU A 135 -8.57 -10.51 -12.99
CA GLU A 135 -9.36 -10.11 -14.17
C GLU A 135 -8.44 -9.81 -15.36
N MET A 136 -7.42 -8.97 -15.15
CA MET A 136 -6.48 -8.65 -16.23
C MET A 136 -5.67 -9.86 -16.73
N VAL A 137 -5.32 -10.80 -15.84
CA VAL A 137 -4.63 -12.04 -16.24
C VAL A 137 -5.56 -12.93 -17.07
N LEU A 138 -6.82 -13.05 -16.67
CA LEU A 138 -7.84 -13.82 -17.41
C LEU A 138 -8.05 -13.22 -18.81
N ASP A 139 -8.18 -11.90 -18.92
CA ASP A 139 -8.39 -11.22 -20.20
C ASP A 139 -7.23 -11.40 -21.19
N ILE A 140 -5.98 -11.45 -20.69
CA ILE A 140 -4.80 -11.59 -21.56
C ILE A 140 -4.62 -13.04 -22.01
N TYR A 141 -4.88 -13.99 -21.12
CA TYR A 141 -4.53 -15.39 -21.35
C TYR A 141 -5.71 -16.27 -21.76
N GLU A 142 -6.94 -15.74 -21.88
CA GLU A 142 -8.17 -16.49 -22.19
C GLU A 142 -7.96 -17.62 -23.22
N ALA A 143 -7.33 -17.33 -24.35
CA ALA A 143 -7.06 -18.31 -25.42
C ALA A 143 -6.05 -19.41 -25.01
N VAL A 144 -5.04 -19.07 -24.22
CA VAL A 144 -3.94 -19.96 -23.80
C VAL A 144 -4.37 -20.89 -22.66
N LEU A 145 -5.38 -20.49 -21.88
CA LEU A 145 -5.86 -21.27 -20.73
C LEU A 145 -6.40 -22.65 -21.11
N ALA A 146 -6.93 -22.81 -22.33
CA ALA A 146 -7.43 -24.08 -22.83
C ALA A 146 -6.31 -25.10 -23.14
N GLU A 147 -5.12 -24.61 -23.48
CA GLU A 147 -4.00 -25.46 -23.90
C GLU A 147 -3.17 -25.94 -22.70
N SER A 148 -3.08 -25.12 -21.66
CA SER A 148 -2.22 -25.38 -20.51
C SER A 148 -2.93 -26.07 -19.34
N SER A 149 -2.68 -27.38 -19.18
CA SER A 149 -3.26 -28.15 -18.06
C SER A 149 -2.82 -27.68 -16.67
N LEU A 150 -1.66 -27.02 -16.56
CA LEU A 150 -1.16 -26.47 -15.30
C LEU A 150 -2.00 -25.24 -14.90
N MET A 151 -2.13 -24.27 -15.82
CA MET A 151 -2.91 -23.05 -15.60
C MET A 151 -4.37 -23.38 -15.32
N ALA A 152 -4.96 -24.31 -16.08
CA ALA A 152 -6.34 -24.75 -15.88
C ALA A 152 -6.60 -25.26 -14.44
N LYS A 153 -5.67 -26.02 -13.84
CA LYS A 153 -5.80 -26.50 -12.45
C LYS A 153 -5.75 -25.37 -11.43
N LEU A 154 -4.87 -24.39 -11.62
CA LEU A 154 -4.76 -23.24 -10.71
C LEU A 154 -6.00 -22.35 -10.80
N LEU A 155 -6.52 -22.14 -12.00
CA LEU A 155 -7.74 -21.40 -12.22
C LEU A 155 -8.97 -22.09 -11.68
N HIS A 156 -9.09 -23.41 -11.84
CA HIS A 156 -10.18 -24.15 -11.24
C HIS A 156 -10.17 -24.02 -9.71
N LYS A 157 -8.99 -24.04 -9.08
CA LYS A 157 -8.83 -23.77 -7.65
C LYS A 157 -9.24 -22.34 -7.29
N LEU A 158 -8.80 -21.35 -8.08
CA LEU A 158 -9.16 -19.95 -7.87
C LEU A 158 -10.67 -19.75 -7.96
N HIS A 159 -11.31 -20.31 -8.99
CA HIS A 159 -12.75 -20.26 -9.20
C HIS A 159 -13.51 -20.91 -8.02
N ALA A 160 -13.08 -22.09 -7.57
CA ALA A 160 -13.69 -22.74 -6.41
C ALA A 160 -13.59 -21.88 -5.14
N ILE A 161 -12.43 -21.25 -4.90
CA ILE A 161 -12.23 -20.36 -3.75
C ILE A 161 -13.13 -19.12 -3.84
N ILE A 162 -13.20 -18.47 -5.00
CA ILE A 162 -14.04 -17.29 -5.21
C ILE A 162 -15.51 -17.65 -5.01
N HIS A 163 -15.96 -18.78 -5.57
CA HIS A 163 -17.35 -19.21 -5.43
C HIS A 163 -17.71 -19.53 -3.98
N MET A 164 -16.78 -20.12 -3.21
CA MET A 164 -16.97 -20.32 -1.77
C MET A 164 -17.04 -18.99 -1.01
N GLU A 165 -16.15 -18.05 -1.33
CA GLU A 165 -16.10 -16.73 -0.69
C GLU A 165 -17.38 -15.91 -0.96
N VAL A 166 -17.85 -15.88 -2.20
CA VAL A 166 -19.11 -15.19 -2.56
C VAL A 166 -20.30 -15.77 -1.80
N ARG A 167 -20.38 -17.11 -1.71
CA ARG A 167 -21.42 -17.77 -0.92
C ARG A 167 -21.33 -17.40 0.56
N GLN A 168 -20.14 -17.41 1.14
CA GLN A 168 -19.91 -17.01 2.53
C GLN A 168 -20.33 -15.56 2.76
N GLN A 169 -20.01 -14.65 1.84
CA GLN A 169 -20.41 -13.24 1.93
C GLN A 169 -21.94 -13.08 1.84
N GLN A 170 -22.61 -13.85 0.99
CA GLN A 170 -24.08 -13.85 0.93
C GLN A 170 -24.72 -14.34 2.23
N GLU A 171 -24.21 -15.44 2.80
CA GLU A 171 -24.69 -15.98 4.07
C GLU A 171 -24.47 -14.97 5.21
N LEU A 172 -23.29 -14.34 5.28
CA LEU A 172 -23.00 -13.28 6.26
C LEU A 172 -23.91 -12.07 6.09
N THR A 173 -24.17 -11.63 4.86
CA THR A 173 -25.07 -10.51 4.57
C THR A 173 -26.50 -10.81 5.03
N CYS A 174 -26.97 -12.04 4.83
CA CYS A 174 -28.28 -12.47 5.32
C CYS A 174 -28.39 -12.42 6.85
N VAL A 175 -27.37 -12.91 7.56
CA VAL A 175 -27.31 -12.87 9.03
C VAL A 175 -27.27 -11.43 9.53
N MET A 176 -26.51 -10.54 8.87
CA MET A 176 -26.50 -9.11 9.20
C MET A 176 -27.89 -8.49 9.06
N GLY A 177 -28.60 -8.75 7.96
CA GLY A 177 -29.97 -8.25 7.77
C GLY A 177 -30.97 -8.78 8.82
N ALA A 178 -30.83 -10.05 9.22
CA ALA A 178 -31.65 -10.62 10.29
C ALA A 178 -31.37 -9.95 11.66
N LEU A 179 -30.11 -9.66 11.97
CA LEU A 179 -29.74 -8.94 13.19
C LEU A 179 -30.26 -7.50 13.19
N GLU A 180 -30.15 -6.79 12.07
CA GLU A 180 -30.69 -5.44 11.90
C GLU A 180 -32.21 -5.40 12.11
N MET A 181 -32.94 -6.40 11.62
CA MET A 181 -34.38 -6.51 11.83
C MET A 181 -34.73 -6.67 13.32
N VAL A 182 -34.03 -7.56 14.03
CA VAL A 182 -34.28 -7.80 15.47
C VAL A 182 -33.92 -6.57 16.31
N LEU A 183 -32.81 -5.89 15.99
CA LEU A 183 -32.40 -4.65 16.66
C LEU A 183 -33.39 -3.51 16.38
N SER A 184 -33.89 -3.40 15.15
CA SER A 184 -34.90 -2.40 14.80
C SER A 184 -36.22 -2.65 15.53
N MET A 185 -36.65 -3.91 15.63
CA MET A 185 -37.84 -4.29 16.40
C MET A 185 -37.69 -3.98 17.89
N SER A 186 -36.53 -4.24 18.49
CA SER A 186 -36.31 -3.96 19.91
C SER A 186 -36.27 -2.46 20.21
N MET A 187 -35.68 -1.65 19.32
CA MET A 187 -35.72 -0.19 19.43
C MET A 187 -37.15 0.35 19.32
N LEU A 188 -37.95 -0.19 18.39
CA LEU A 188 -39.36 0.15 18.25
C LEU A 188 -40.17 -0.24 19.49
N SER A 189 -39.96 -1.44 20.06
CA SER A 189 -40.66 -1.85 21.28
C SER A 189 -40.30 -1.00 22.49
N ASN A 190 -39.03 -0.57 22.60
CA ASN A 190 -38.60 0.33 23.67
C ASN A 190 -39.17 1.75 23.50
N ALA A 191 -39.29 2.23 22.26
CA ALA A 191 -39.94 3.51 21.98
C ALA A 191 -41.46 3.45 22.23
N ALA A 192 -42.10 2.30 21.97
CA ALA A 192 -43.51 2.08 22.27
C ALA A 192 -43.76 2.03 23.78
N SER A 193 -42.97 1.30 24.55
CA SER A 193 -43.09 1.25 26.01
C SER A 193 -42.82 2.62 26.67
N HIS A 194 -41.94 3.44 26.10
CA HIS A 194 -41.69 4.80 26.57
C HIS A 194 -42.81 5.80 26.19
N ARG A 195 -43.52 5.56 25.08
CA ARG A 195 -44.73 6.32 24.72
C ARG A 195 -45.91 5.93 25.62
N GLU A 196 -46.09 4.65 25.89
CA GLU A 196 -47.16 4.16 26.77
C GLU A 196 -47.01 4.66 28.21
N SER A 197 -45.78 4.75 28.74
CA SER A 197 -45.50 5.33 30.06
C SER A 197 -45.70 6.86 30.10
N MET A 198 -45.36 7.59 29.02
CA MET A 198 -45.66 9.03 28.90
C MET A 198 -47.17 9.31 28.77
N THR A 199 -47.93 8.47 28.07
CA THR A 199 -49.39 8.62 27.98
C THR A 199 -50.08 8.25 29.29
N ALA A 200 -49.58 7.26 30.03
CA ALA A 200 -50.11 6.92 31.35
C ALA A 200 -49.90 8.05 32.37
N ALA A 201 -48.73 8.70 32.36
CA ALA A 201 -48.46 9.87 33.21
C ALA A 201 -49.34 11.09 32.86
N ALA A 202 -49.69 11.28 31.58
CA ALA A 202 -50.60 12.35 31.17
C ALA A 202 -52.08 12.06 31.53
N GLN A 203 -52.43 10.81 31.82
CA GLN A 203 -53.80 10.40 32.13
C GLN A 203 -54.13 10.50 33.64
N GLU A 204 -53.14 10.46 34.53
CA GLU A 204 -53.34 10.68 35.98
C GLU A 204 -53.59 12.16 36.33
N ASP A 205 -53.00 13.12 35.59
CA ASP A 205 -53.19 14.56 35.82
C ASP A 205 -54.55 15.12 35.31
N ALA A 206 -55.34 14.30 34.59
CA ALA A 206 -56.64 14.71 34.02
C ALA A 206 -57.86 14.29 34.86
N VAL A 207 -57.68 13.66 36.03
CA VAL A 207 -58.78 13.36 36.97
C VAL A 207 -59.01 14.56 37.89
N GLU A 208 -59.64 15.60 37.36
CA GLU A 208 -60.14 16.74 38.13
C GLU A 208 -61.38 16.37 38.99
N PRO A 209 -61.66 17.12 40.07
CA PRO A 209 -62.37 16.65 41.26
C PRO A 209 -63.89 16.52 41.11
N SER A 210 -64.42 15.50 41.79
CA SER A 210 -65.85 15.21 41.97
C SER A 210 -66.66 16.42 42.48
N PRO A 211 -67.87 16.68 41.95
CA PRO A 211 -68.68 17.82 42.35
C PRO A 211 -69.26 17.60 43.76
N ALA A 212 -68.84 18.45 44.69
CA ALA A 212 -69.38 18.49 46.05
C ALA A 212 -70.88 18.84 46.03
N VAL A 213 -71.70 17.91 46.53
CA VAL A 213 -73.14 18.04 46.74
C VAL A 213 -73.41 19.13 47.78
N MET A 214 -74.06 20.20 47.33
CA MET A 214 -74.58 21.29 48.17
C MET A 214 -75.86 20.82 48.88
N LYS A 215 -75.77 20.50 50.18
CA LYS A 215 -76.93 20.28 51.04
C LYS A 215 -77.42 21.63 51.56
N THR A 216 -78.59 22.06 51.13
CA THR A 216 -79.35 23.17 51.71
C THR A 216 -80.11 22.68 52.95
N ASN A 217 -79.85 23.31 54.10
CA ASN A 217 -80.69 23.28 55.29
C ASN A 217 -81.50 24.59 55.35
N ALA A 218 -82.76 24.46 55.77
CA ALA A 218 -83.80 25.48 56.01
C ALA A 218 -84.51 26.02 54.76
#